data_AF-A0A3D5R7C2-F1
#
_entry.id   AF-A0A3D5R7C2-F1
#
_cell.length_a   1.000
_cell.length_b   1.000
_cell.length_c   1.000
_cell.angle_alpha   90.00
_cell.angle_beta   90.00
_cell.angle_gamma   90.00
#
_symmetry.space_group_name_H-M   'P 1'
#
loop_
_entity.id
_entity.type
_entity.pdbx_description
1 polymer ?
#
loop_
_entity_poly.entity_id
_entity_poly.type
_entity_poly.pdbx_seq_one_letter_code
_entity_poly.pdbx_strand_id
1 'polypeptide(L)'
;EGLATFMSAVEDPALGVSIAVAIAIHNIPEGIAVSVPIYYATGCKKKAFKYSFLSGLSEPIGAVVGFFLLRQFINELMFGMIFAGVAGIMVYISLDELLPTSEKYGEHHIAIMGVILGMIVMAASLVMFA
;
A
#
# COMPACT_ATOMS: atom_id res chain seq x y z
N GLU A 1 -1.61 3.79 -3.96
CA GLU A 1 -0.68 4.38 -2.96
C GLU A 1 0.25 5.38 -3.58
N GLY A 2 1.05 5.00 -4.59
CA GLY A 2 2.02 5.90 -5.23
C GLY A 2 1.50 7.31 -5.62
N LEU A 3 0.28 7.45 -6.15
CA LEU A 3 -0.31 8.77 -6.43
C LEU A 3 -0.51 9.61 -5.16
N ALA A 4 -1.02 9.02 -4.07
CA ALA A 4 -1.21 9.71 -2.80
C ALA A 4 0.14 10.11 -2.17
N THR A 5 1.14 9.23 -2.23
CA THR A 5 2.53 9.50 -1.79
C THR A 5 3.15 10.66 -2.57
N PHE A 6 2.95 10.68 -3.89
CA PHE A 6 3.51 11.72 -4.73
C PHE A 6 2.82 13.06 -4.49
N MET A 7 1.50 13.04 -4.33
CA MET A 7 0.72 14.25 -4.07
C MET A 7 1.03 14.87 -2.70
N SER A 8 1.22 14.07 -1.66
CA SER A 8 1.65 14.59 -0.36
C SER A 8 3.04 15.23 -0.42
N ALA A 9 3.97 14.63 -1.17
CA ALA A 9 5.31 15.18 -1.37
C ALA A 9 5.33 16.48 -2.19
N VAL A 10 4.37 16.68 -3.09
CA VAL A 10 4.20 17.94 -3.83
C VAL A 10 3.62 19.05 -2.95
N GLU A 11 2.72 18.70 -2.03
CA GLU A 11 2.08 19.65 -1.11
C GLU A 11 3.03 20.11 0.00
N ASP A 12 3.69 19.17 0.67
CA ASP A 12 4.71 19.43 1.69
C ASP A 12 5.86 18.40 1.56
N PRO A 13 7.06 18.83 1.10
CA PRO A 13 8.20 17.94 0.95
C PRO A 13 8.64 17.25 2.25
N ALA A 14 8.49 17.89 3.41
CA ALA A 14 8.86 17.30 4.70
C ALA A 14 7.91 16.15 5.05
N LEU A 15 6.60 16.41 4.95
CA LEU A 15 5.55 15.39 5.11
C LEU A 15 5.70 14.27 4.06
N GLY A 16 6.10 14.62 2.83
CA GLY A 16 6.36 13.69 1.74
C GLY A 16 7.44 12.67 2.07
N VAL A 17 8.55 13.09 2.69
CA VAL A 17 9.63 12.19 3.12
C VAL A 17 9.12 11.23 4.19
N SER A 18 8.39 11.73 5.18
CA SER A 18 7.80 10.91 6.25
C SER A 18 6.85 9.85 5.71
N ILE A 19 5.93 10.25 4.83
CA ILE A 19 4.97 9.34 4.18
C ILE A 19 5.69 8.34 3.28
N ALA A 20 6.72 8.76 2.52
CA ALA A 20 7.49 7.87 1.67
C ALA A 20 8.20 6.76 2.47
N VAL A 21 8.76 7.09 3.64
CA VAL A 21 9.37 6.09 4.55
C VAL A 21 8.31 5.15 5.10
N ALA A 22 7.17 5.66 5.57
CA ALA A 22 6.09 4.83 6.10
C ALA A 22 5.56 3.85 5.03
N ILE A 23 5.39 4.31 3.79
CA ILE A 23 4.94 3.48 2.67
C ILE A 23 6.02 2.46 2.28
N ALA A 24 7.30 2.84 2.28
CA ALA A 24 8.37 1.88 2.03
C ALA A 24 8.36 0.72 3.04
N ILE A 25 8.03 0.98 4.31
CA ILE A 25 7.86 -0.06 5.33
C ILE A 25 6.61 -0.93 5.04
N HIS A 26 5.50 -0.31 4.62
CA HIS A 26 4.25 -0.99 4.27
C HIS A 26 4.39 -1.95 3.07
N ASN A 27 5.15 -1.53 2.05
CA ASN A 27 5.29 -2.28 0.80
C ASN A 27 6.11 -3.57 0.99
N ILE A 28 6.87 -3.72 2.08
CA ILE A 28 7.59 -4.97 2.38
C ILE A 28 6.59 -6.10 2.69
N PRO A 29 5.71 -5.99 3.72
CA PRO A 29 4.60 -6.91 3.92
C PRO A 29 3.72 -7.12 2.69
N GLU A 30 3.36 -6.06 1.96
CA GLU A 30 2.52 -6.18 0.76
C GLU A 30 3.21 -7.01 -0.33
N GLY A 31 4.50 -6.74 -0.60
CA GLY A 31 5.29 -7.51 -1.56
C GLY A 31 5.36 -9.01 -1.21
N ILE A 32 5.43 -9.33 0.09
CA ILE A 32 5.35 -10.72 0.58
C ILE A 32 3.93 -11.28 0.34
N ALA A 33 2.89 -10.52 0.67
CA ALA A 33 1.50 -10.92 0.47
C ALA A 33 1.16 -11.19 -1.00
N VAL A 34 1.79 -10.49 -1.94
CA VAL A 34 1.64 -10.74 -3.39
C VAL A 34 2.52 -11.91 -3.86
N SER A 35 3.77 -11.98 -3.42
CA SER A 35 4.73 -12.99 -3.94
C SER A 35 4.45 -14.41 -3.44
N VAL A 36 4.01 -14.57 -2.20
CA VAL A 36 3.80 -15.90 -1.57
C VAL A 36 2.71 -16.71 -2.27
N PRO A 37 1.48 -16.18 -2.52
CA PRO A 37 0.45 -16.92 -3.25
C PRO A 37 0.88 -17.29 -4.67
N ILE A 38 1.59 -16.39 -5.35
CA ILE A 38 2.13 -16.65 -6.70
C ILE A 38 3.14 -17.78 -6.68
N TYR A 39 4.00 -17.84 -5.65
CA TYR A 39 4.92 -18.95 -5.48
C TYR A 39 4.16 -20.26 -5.27
N TYR A 40 3.16 -20.30 -4.39
CA TYR A 40 2.37 -21.51 -4.15
C TYR A 40 1.56 -21.95 -5.38
N ALA A 41 1.08 -21.01 -6.20
CA ALA A 41 0.36 -21.31 -7.43
C ALA A 41 1.28 -21.78 -8.58
N THR A 42 2.53 -21.32 -8.64
CA THR A 42 3.42 -21.54 -9.79
C THR A 42 4.63 -22.43 -9.53
N GLY A 43 4.97 -22.69 -8.26
CA GLY A 43 6.19 -23.40 -7.83
C GLY A 43 7.50 -22.67 -8.18
N CYS A 44 7.46 -21.44 -8.70
CA CYS A 44 8.62 -20.77 -9.28
C CYS A 44 8.96 -19.45 -8.57
N LYS A 45 10.04 -19.44 -7.78
CA LYS A 45 10.52 -18.24 -7.07
C LYS A 45 10.80 -17.05 -8.00
N LYS A 46 11.33 -17.30 -9.20
CA LYS A 46 11.58 -16.24 -10.19
C LYS A 46 10.29 -15.59 -10.69
N LYS A 47 9.22 -16.37 -10.89
CA LYS A 47 7.91 -15.84 -11.29
C LYS A 47 7.28 -15.02 -10.16
N ALA A 48 7.32 -15.54 -8.93
CA ALA A 48 6.86 -14.84 -7.73
C ALA A 48 7.54 -13.48 -7.56
N PHE A 49 8.88 -13.45 -7.64
CA PHE A 49 9.64 -12.20 -7.59
C PHE A 49 9.29 -11.27 -8.74
N LYS A 50 9.25 -11.75 -9.98
CA LYS A 50 8.97 -10.91 -11.15
C LYS A 50 7.60 -10.27 -11.08
N TYR A 51 6.56 -11.02 -10.71
CA TYR A 51 5.21 -10.47 -10.63
C TYR A 51 5.03 -9.53 -9.44
N SER A 52 5.61 -9.84 -8.28
CA SER A 52 5.62 -8.92 -7.13
C SER A 52 6.37 -7.61 -7.46
N PHE A 53 7.51 -7.70 -8.14
CA PHE A 53 8.26 -6.52 -8.60
C PHE A 53 7.46 -5.69 -9.61
N LEU A 54 6.79 -6.33 -10.58
CA LEU A 54 5.92 -5.62 -11.53
C LEU A 54 4.72 -4.96 -10.83
N SER A 55 4.19 -5.59 -9.77
CA SER A 55 3.16 -4.99 -8.92
C SER A 55 3.68 -3.73 -8.22
N GLY A 56 4.85 -3.82 -7.57
CA GLY A 56 5.44 -2.65 -6.90
C GLY A 56 5.81 -1.51 -7.86
N LEU A 57 6.20 -1.82 -9.11
CA LEU A 57 6.41 -0.80 -10.14
C LEU A 57 5.13 -0.05 -10.53
N SER A 58 3.95 -0.61 -10.27
CA SER A 58 2.68 0.06 -10.58
C SER A 58 2.48 1.33 -9.75
N GLU A 59 3.08 1.44 -8.56
CA GLU A 59 2.99 2.62 -7.71
C GLU A 59 3.70 3.84 -8.32
N PRO A 60 5.01 3.83 -8.63
CA PRO A 60 5.68 4.98 -9.23
C PRO A 60 5.13 5.29 -10.63
N ILE A 61 4.74 4.27 -11.40
CA ILE A 61 4.11 4.48 -12.71
C ILE A 61 2.75 5.16 -12.53
N GLY A 62 1.92 4.67 -11.61
CA GLY A 62 0.61 5.23 -11.30
C GLY A 62 0.71 6.65 -10.73
N ALA A 63 1.74 6.93 -9.94
CA ALA A 63 2.03 8.28 -9.44
C ALA A 63 2.30 9.26 -10.58
N VAL A 64 3.21 8.91 -11.49
CA VAL A 64 3.59 9.76 -12.62
C VAL A 64 2.39 9.95 -13.56
N VAL A 65 1.73 8.87 -13.95
CA VAL A 65 0.57 8.93 -14.86
C VAL A 65 -0.57 9.72 -14.21
N GLY A 66 -0.90 9.43 -12.96
CA GLY A 66 -1.95 10.12 -12.21
C GLY A 66 -1.66 11.61 -12.05
N PHE A 67 -0.40 11.99 -11.76
CA PHE A 67 0.00 13.39 -11.71
C PHE A 67 -0.22 14.09 -13.04
N PHE A 68 0.23 13.54 -14.16
CA PHE A 68 0.06 14.19 -15.47
C PHE A 68 -1.41 14.33 -15.88
N LEU A 69 -2.26 13.37 -15.52
CA LEU A 69 -3.70 13.43 -15.78
C LEU A 69 -4.39 14.48 -14.91
N LEU A 70 -3.98 14.61 -13.65
CA LEU A 70 -4.70 15.41 -12.66
C LEU A 70 -4.06 16.78 -12.40
N ARG A 71 -2.86 17.07 -12.92
CA ARG A 71 -2.10 18.32 -12.64
C ARG A 71 -2.88 19.61 -12.88
N GLN A 72 -3.79 19.63 -13.84
CA GLN A 72 -4.61 20.81 -14.16
C GLN A 72 -5.77 21.02 -13.18
N PHE A 73 -6.07 20.00 -12.38
CA PHE A 73 -7.17 19.97 -11.42
C PHE A 73 -6.68 19.88 -9.97
N ILE A 74 -5.36 20.09 -9.73
CA ILE A 74 -4.80 20.06 -8.38
C ILE A 74 -5.37 21.24 -7.58
N ASN A 75 -6.17 20.89 -6.58
CA ASN A 75 -6.72 21.77 -5.54
C ASN A 75 -7.02 20.91 -4.31
N GLU A 76 -7.34 21.56 -3.17
CA GLU A 76 -7.64 20.87 -1.90
C GLU A 76 -8.75 19.81 -2.04
N LEU A 77 -9.80 20.09 -2.81
CA LEU A 77 -10.87 19.14 -3.06
C LEU A 77 -10.38 17.89 -3.79
N MET A 78 -9.53 18.05 -4.81
CA MET A 78 -8.94 16.95 -5.57
C MET A 78 -8.01 16.11 -4.70
N PHE A 79 -7.17 16.73 -3.86
CA PHE A 79 -6.37 16.00 -2.86
C PHE A 79 -7.28 15.16 -1.97
N GLY A 80 -8.32 15.77 -1.39
CA GLY A 80 -9.29 15.07 -0.52
C GLY A 80 -9.96 13.88 -1.22
N MET A 81 -10.40 14.04 -2.48
CA MET A 81 -11.01 12.96 -3.25
C MET A 81 -10.03 11.81 -3.53
N ILE A 82 -8.77 12.12 -3.85
CA ILE A 82 -7.75 11.10 -4.12
C ILE A 82 -7.40 10.33 -2.85
N PHE A 83 -7.18 11.02 -1.73
CA PHE A 83 -6.94 10.37 -0.44
C PHE A 83 -8.15 9.51 -0.02
N ALA A 84 -9.37 10.01 -0.18
CA ALA A 84 -10.58 9.25 0.13
C ALA A 84 -10.72 7.99 -0.75
N GLY A 85 -10.45 8.11 -2.05
CA GLY A 85 -10.49 6.98 -2.98
C GLY A 85 -9.44 5.91 -2.65
N VAL A 86 -8.19 6.33 -2.39
CA VAL A 86 -7.11 5.41 -2.00
C VAL A 86 -7.41 4.73 -0.67
N ALA A 87 -7.88 5.49 0.34
CA ALA A 87 -8.27 4.93 1.62
C ALA A 87 -9.40 3.90 1.48
N GLY A 88 -10.44 4.21 0.69
CA GLY A 88 -11.56 3.30 0.45
C GLY A 88 -11.14 2.00 -0.22
N ILE A 89 -10.29 2.07 -1.25
CA ILE A 89 -9.75 0.89 -1.94
C ILE A 89 -8.92 0.03 -0.96
N MET A 90 -8.07 0.65 -0.14
CA MET A 90 -7.23 -0.09 0.81
C MET A 90 -8.03 -0.75 1.94
N VAL A 91 -9.08 -0.09 2.42
CA VAL A 91 -10.01 -0.69 3.39
C VAL A 91 -10.70 -1.89 2.79
N TYR A 92 -11.20 -1.79 1.55
CA TYR A 92 -11.83 -2.92 0.84
C TYR A 92 -10.87 -4.09 0.67
N ILE A 93 -9.67 -3.85 0.11
CA ILE A 93 -8.66 -4.90 -0.08
C ILE A 93 -8.30 -5.55 1.26
N SER A 94 -8.12 -4.75 2.32
CA SER A 94 -7.73 -5.27 3.63
C SER A 94 -8.82 -6.13 4.29
N LEU A 95 -10.07 -5.66 4.28
CA LEU A 95 -11.16 -6.27 5.05
C LEU A 95 -11.93 -7.34 4.27
N ASP A 96 -12.14 -7.16 2.97
CA ASP A 96 -12.94 -8.08 2.15
C ASP A 96 -12.07 -9.09 1.39
N GLU A 97 -10.80 -8.79 1.13
CA GLU A 97 -9.90 -9.72 0.42
C GLU A 97 -8.85 -10.33 1.35
N LEU A 98 -7.97 -9.52 1.94
CA LEU A 98 -6.79 -10.01 2.67
C LEU A 98 -7.14 -10.69 3.99
N LEU A 99 -8.00 -10.08 4.83
CA LEU A 99 -8.39 -10.67 6.12
C LEU A 99 -9.13 -12.01 5.95
N PRO A 100 -10.18 -12.13 5.11
CA PRO A 100 -10.86 -13.41 4.89
C PRO A 100 -9.94 -14.46 4.27
N THR A 101 -9.02 -14.04 3.40
CA THR A 101 -7.99 -14.92 2.86
C THR A 101 -7.05 -15.42 3.98
N SER A 102 -6.60 -14.54 4.87
CA SER A 102 -5.78 -14.92 6.02
C SER A 102 -6.49 -15.92 6.94
N GLU A 103 -7.79 -15.73 7.18
CA GLU A 103 -8.60 -16.67 7.98
C GLU A 103 -8.82 -18.01 7.29
N LYS A 104 -8.90 -18.04 5.96
CA LYS A 104 -9.04 -19.28 5.20
C LYS A 104 -7.78 -20.15 5.26
N TYR A 105 -6.60 -19.53 5.36
CA TYR A 105 -5.31 -20.22 5.34
C TYR A 105 -4.66 -20.36 6.74
N GLY A 106 -5.21 -19.70 7.77
CA GLY A 106 -4.69 -19.72 9.14
C GLY A 106 -5.81 -19.77 10.19
N GLU A 107 -5.44 -19.67 11.46
CA GLU A 107 -6.41 -19.64 12.57
C GLU A 107 -6.97 -18.22 12.76
N HIS A 108 -8.28 -18.11 12.97
CA HIS A 108 -9.00 -16.83 13.10
C HIS A 108 -8.34 -15.85 14.09
N HIS A 109 -7.99 -16.32 15.29
CA HIS A 109 -7.35 -15.48 16.31
C HIS A 109 -5.96 -14.98 15.89
N ILE A 110 -5.17 -15.80 15.18
CA ILE A 110 -3.83 -15.43 14.71
C ILE A 110 -3.95 -14.36 13.61
N ALA A 111 -4.91 -14.52 12.69
CA ALA A 111 -5.18 -13.54 11.64
C ALA A 111 -5.52 -12.17 12.24
N ILE A 112 -6.45 -12.12 13.20
CA ILE A 112 -6.82 -10.88 13.89
C ILE A 112 -5.63 -10.28 14.65
N MET A 113 -4.84 -11.10 15.37
CA MET A 113 -3.63 -10.61 16.05
C MET A 113 -2.62 -10.02 15.06
N GLY A 114 -2.45 -10.63 13.88
CA GLY A 114 -1.61 -10.13 12.81
C GLY A 114 -2.07 -8.76 12.31
N VAL A 115 -3.39 -8.57 12.09
CA VAL A 115 -3.97 -7.27 11.71
C VAL A 115 -3.72 -6.21 12.78
N ILE A 116 -3.96 -6.54 14.05
CA ILE A 116 -3.75 -5.60 15.16
C ILE A 116 -2.28 -5.21 15.27
N LEU A 117 -1.35 -6.17 15.21
CA LEU A 117 0.09 -5.89 15.24
C LEU A 117 0.52 -5.06 14.03
N GLY A 118 0.01 -5.35 12.83
CA GLY A 118 0.25 -4.55 11.63
C GLY A 118 -0.19 -3.09 11.81
N MET A 119 -1.39 -2.87 12.35
CA MET A 119 -1.88 -1.51 12.66
C MET A 119 -0.98 -0.79 13.67
N ILE A 120 -0.51 -1.49 14.72
CA ILE A 120 0.41 -0.92 15.71
C ILE A 120 1.74 -0.52 15.07
N VAL A 121 2.33 -1.39 14.23
CA VAL A 121 3.59 -1.10 13.52
C VAL A 121 3.44 0.12 12.62
N MET A 122 2.33 0.20 11.87
CA MET A 122 2.08 1.36 11.00
C MET A 122 1.88 2.64 11.82
N ALA A 123 1.09 2.60 12.90
CA ALA A 123 0.88 3.75 13.77
C ALA A 123 2.20 4.23 14.42
N ALA A 124 3.02 3.30 14.91
CA ALA A 124 4.32 3.61 15.49
C ALA A 124 5.27 4.24 14.45
N SER A 125 5.28 3.71 13.22
CA SER A 125 6.10 4.27 12.13
C SER A 125 5.72 5.72 11.83
N LEU A 126 4.42 6.03 11.76
CA LEU A 126 3.96 7.39 11.50
C LEU A 126 4.37 8.34 12.62
N VAL A 127 4.27 7.94 13.89
CA VAL A 127 4.71 8.78 15.03
C VAL A 127 6.22 8.99 15.05
N MET A 128 7.00 7.97 14.66
CA MET A 128 8.47 8.05 14.65
C MET A 128 9.00 8.93 13.51
N PHE A 129 8.28 9.03 12.41
CA PHE A 129 8.72 9.74 11.21
C PHE A 129 7.96 11.04 10.92
N ALA A 130 6.90 11.37 11.66
CA ALA A 130 6.23 12.68 11.62
C ALA A 130 7.05 13.78 12.30
#